data_AF-A0A352CH92-F1
#
_entry.id   AF-A0A352CH92-F1
#
_cell.length_a   1.000
_cell.length_b   1.000
_cell.length_c   1.000
_cell.angle_alpha   90.00
_cell.angle_beta   90.00
_cell.angle_gamma   90.00
#
_symmetry.space_group_name_H-M   'P 1'
#
loop_
_entity.id
_entity.type
_entity.pdbx_description
1 polymer ?
#
loop_
_entity_poly.entity_id
_entity_poly.type
_entity_poly.pdbx_seq_one_letter_code
_entity_poly.pdbx_strand_id
1 'polypeptide(L)' 'MPEIKPDEISAILRQQLSNFNATADLEEVGTVLQIGDGIARVYGLGNVRYGELVEFENGVRAIALNLEEDNVGVVL' A
#
# COMPACT_ATOMS: atom_id res chain seq x y z
N MET A 1 -19.70 -34.04 0.95
CA MET A 1 -18.67 -33.01 0.72
C MET A 1 -19.00 -32.37 -0.62
N PRO A 2 -19.18 -31.05 -0.74
CA PRO A 2 -19.56 -30.46 -2.02
C PRO A 2 -18.39 -30.65 -3.00
N GLU A 3 -18.64 -31.34 -4.10
CA GLU A 3 -17.73 -31.38 -5.25
C GLU A 3 -17.63 -29.97 -5.81
N ILE A 4 -16.49 -29.31 -5.57
CA ILE A 4 -16.18 -28.02 -6.19
C ILE A 4 -16.03 -28.27 -7.68
N LYS A 5 -16.97 -27.75 -8.49
CA LYS A 5 -16.96 -27.95 -9.93
C LYS A 5 -15.87 -27.06 -10.57
N PRO A 6 -15.02 -27.60 -11.45
CA PRO A 6 -13.98 -26.83 -12.14
C PRO A 6 -14.51 -25.61 -12.91
N ASP A 7 -15.75 -25.70 -13.41
CA ASP A 7 -16.44 -24.61 -14.10
C ASP A 7 -16.68 -23.39 -13.20
N GLU A 8 -16.99 -23.58 -11.91
CA GLU A 8 -17.20 -22.47 -10.99
C GLU A 8 -15.89 -21.75 -10.68
N ILE A 9 -14.80 -22.51 -10.49
CA ILE A 9 -13.46 -21.93 -10.30
C ILE A 9 -13.05 -21.13 -11.54
N SER A 10 -13.31 -21.68 -12.74
CA SER A 10 -13.00 -21.03 -14.00
C SER A 10 -13.80 -19.75 -14.22
N ALA A 11 -15.08 -19.74 -13.82
CA ALA A 11 -15.95 -18.57 -13.89
C ALA A 11 -15.48 -17.46 -12.93
N ILE A 12 -15.11 -17.81 -11.69
CA ILE A 12 -14.59 -16.86 -10.69
C ILE A 12 -13.29 -16.21 -11.18
N LEU A 13 -12.35 -17.01 -11.69
CA LEU A 13 -11.08 -16.51 -12.23
C LEU A 13 -11.29 -15.58 -13.43
N ARG A 14 -12.19 -15.93 -14.35
CA ARG A 14 -12.54 -15.07 -15.50
C ARG A 14 -13.17 -13.75 -15.07
N GLN A 15 -13.99 -13.76 -14.03
CA GLN A 15 -14.61 -12.56 -13.50
C GLN A 15 -13.58 -11.65 -12.80
N GLN A 16 -12.63 -12.22 -12.05
CA GLN A 16 -11.52 -11.45 -11.47
C GLN A 16 -10.63 -10.81 -12.55
N LEU A 17 -10.33 -11.54 -13.63
CA LEU A 17 -9.56 -11.01 -14.77
C LEU A 17 -10.33 -9.94 -15.53
N SER A 18 -11.64 -10.09 -15.68
CA SER A 18 -12.48 -9.12 -16.40
C SER A 18 -12.66 -7.82 -15.61
N ASN A 19 -12.59 -7.90 -14.28
CA ASN A 19 -12.62 -6.74 -13.38
C ASN A 19 -11.23 -6.14 -13.10
N PHE A 20 -10.17 -6.71 -13.69
CA PHE A 20 -8.82 -6.18 -13.58
C PHE A 20 -8.70 -4.92 -14.44
N ASN A 21 -9.08 -3.78 -13.86
CA ASN A 21 -8.74 -2.48 -14.43
C ASN A 21 -7.25 -2.25 -14.20
N ALA A 22 -6.45 -2.40 -15.25
CA ALA A 22 -5.07 -1.95 -15.30
C ALA A 22 -5.03 -0.41 -15.43
N THR A 23 -5.60 0.31 -14.46
CA THR A 23 -5.33 1.73 -14.31
C THR A 23 -3.93 1.86 -13.74
N ALA A 24 -3.04 2.52 -14.49
CA ALA A 24 -1.76 2.95 -13.96
C ALA A 24 -2.04 4.08 -12.98
N ASP A 25 -2.34 3.72 -11.73
CA ASP A 25 -2.48 4.68 -10.65
C ASP A 25 -1.10 5.25 -10.34
N LEU A 26 -1.02 6.59 -10.34
CA LEU A 26 0.22 7.29 -10.07
C LEU A 26 0.48 7.21 -8.57
N GLU A 27 1.20 6.19 -8.15
CA GLU A 27 1.57 5.99 -6.75
C GLU A 27 2.75 6.88 -6.40
N GLU A 28 2.66 7.52 -5.23
CA GLU A 28 3.76 8.29 -4.69
C GLU A 28 4.64 7.38 -3.82
N VAL A 29 5.93 7.31 -4.16
CA VAL A 29 6.89 6.45 -3.48
C VAL A 29 7.84 7.27 -2.61
N GLY A 30 8.23 6.69 -1.48
CA GLY A 30 9.20 7.25 -0.57
C GLY A 30 10.32 6.27 -0.25
N THR A 31 11.46 6.78 0.21
CA THR A 31 12.61 5.99 0.66
C THR A 31 12.80 6.15 2.15
N VAL A 32 12.88 5.04 2.89
CA VAL A 32 13.13 5.07 4.33
C VAL A 32 14.58 5.48 4.60
N LEU A 33 14.76 6.56 5.35
CA LEU A 33 16.08 7.05 5.77
C LEU A 33 16.51 6.41 7.10
N GLN A 34 15.58 6.31 8.05
CA GLN A 34 15.84 5.82 9.40
C GLN A 34 14.58 5.19 10.01
N ILE A 35 14.76 4.18 10.86
CA ILE A 35 13.71 3.62 11.71
C ILE A 35 14.21 3.60 13.15
N GLY A 36 13.38 4.05 14.10
CA GLY A 36 13.65 4.00 15.53
C GLY A 36 12.37 4.14 16.34
N ASP A 37 12.24 3.37 17.42
CA ASP A 37 11.10 3.43 18.37
C ASP A 37 9.71 3.37 17.70
N GLY A 38 9.57 2.62 16.61
CA GLY A 38 8.31 2.50 15.86
C GLY A 38 8.03 3.67 14.92
N ILE A 39 8.98 4.61 14.75
CA ILE A 39 8.88 5.75 13.84
C ILE A 39 9.90 5.58 12.71
N ALA A 40 9.43 5.62 11.47
CA ALA A 40 10.23 5.68 10.27
C ALA A 40 10.29 7.12 9.74
N ARG A 41 11.48 7.61 9.41
CA ARG A 41 11.66 8.83 8.62
C ARG A 41 11.76 8.46 7.15
N VAL A 42 10.89 9.01 6.33
CA VAL A 42 10.76 8.67 4.90
C VAL A 42 11.02 9.93 4.08
N TYR A 43 11.95 9.86 3.14
CA TYR A 43 12.15 10.90 2.12
C TYR A 43 11.18 10.68 0.95
N GLY A 44 10.63 11.76 0.39
CA GLY A 44 9.57 11.68 -0.62
C GLY A 44 8.19 11.81 0.01
N LEU A 45 7.17 11.18 -0.57
CA LEU A 45 5.78 11.31 -0.11
C LEU A 45 5.31 12.77 0.02
N GLY A 46 5.70 13.64 -0.90
CA GLY A 46 5.41 15.08 -0.89
C GLY A 46 3.93 15.46 -0.96
N ASN A 47 3.03 14.59 -1.44
CA ASN A 47 1.58 14.83 -1.38
C ASN A 47 0.87 14.07 -0.25
N VAL A 48 1.61 13.35 0.60
CA VAL A 48 1.01 12.61 1.71
C VAL A 48 0.37 13.56 2.72
N ARG A 49 -0.77 13.15 3.24
CA ARG A 49 -1.54 13.93 4.20
C ARG A 49 -1.31 13.43 5.61
N TYR A 50 -1.51 14.34 6.55
CA TYR A 50 -1.53 13.98 7.97
C TYR A 50 -2.60 12.92 8.22
N GLY A 51 -2.22 11.82 8.87
CA GLY A 51 -3.10 10.70 9.18
C GLY A 51 -3.34 9.75 8.01
N GLU A 52 -2.65 9.91 6.88
CA GLU A 52 -2.77 9.02 5.73
C GLU A 52 -2.06 7.68 5.99
N LEU A 53 -2.63 6.62 5.43
CA LEU A 53 -2.07 5.28 5.52
C LEU A 53 -0.92 5.13 4.53
N VAL A 54 0.24 4.72 5.03
CA VAL A 54 1.41 4.41 4.21
C VAL A 54 1.67 2.91 4.29
N GLU A 55 1.84 2.26 3.14
CA GLU A 55 2.20 0.85 3.05
C GLU A 55 3.67 0.72 2.70
N PHE A 56 4.40 -0.05 3.49
CA PHE A 56 5.80 -0.40 3.23
C PHE A 56 5.87 -1.59 2.26
N GLU A 57 7.02 -1.77 1.61
CA GLU A 57 7.25 -2.88 0.66
C GLU A 57 7.02 -4.27 1.25
N ASN A 58 7.09 -4.41 2.58
CA ASN A 58 6.83 -5.66 3.30
C ASN A 58 5.35 -5.85 3.69
N GLY A 59 4.46 -4.96 3.25
CA GLY A 59 3.01 -4.98 3.56
C GLY A 59 2.65 -4.42 4.93
N VAL A 60 3.62 -3.90 5.71
CA VAL A 60 3.32 -3.21 6.96
C VAL A 60 2.62 -1.90 6.64
N ARG A 61 1.55 -1.62 7.37
CA ARG A 61 0.76 -0.40 7.25
C ARG A 61 1.01 0.49 8.43
N ALA A 62 1.19 1.76 8.14
CA ALA A 62 1.60 2.76 9.09
C ALA A 62 0.86 4.07 8.83
N ILE A 63 1.00 5.04 9.72
CA ILE A 63 0.31 6.33 9.64
C ILE A 63 1.32 7.45 9.52
N ALA A 64 1.16 8.32 8.52
CA ALA A 64 1.91 9.56 8.41
C ALA A 64 1.49 10.54 9.52
N LEU A 65 2.42 10.93 10.40
CA LEU A 65 2.17 11.86 11.51
C LEU A 65 2.88 13.20 11.33
N ASN A 66 4.18 13.18 11.04
CA ASN A 66 4.95 14.41 10.92
C ASN A 66 5.23 14.68 9.44
N LEU A 67 4.82 15.84 8.93
CA LEU A 67 5.15 16.28 7.58
C LEU A 67 6.21 17.39 7.70
N GLU A 68 7.47 17.04 7.51
CA GLU A 68 8.58 18.01 7.43
C GLU A 68 8.84 18.36 5.96
N GLU A 69 9.59 19.44 5.69
CA GLU A 69 9.88 19.89 4.32
C GLU A 69 10.65 18.84 3.50
N ASP A 70 11.56 18.14 4.16
CA ASP A 70 12.46 17.16 3.52
C ASP A 70 12.09 15.71 3.80
N ASN A 71 11.25 15.43 4.82
CA ASN A 71 10.91 14.05 5.19
C ASN A 71 9.57 13.94 5.92
N VAL A 72 9.03 12.74 5.93
CA VAL A 72 7.77 12.39 6.58
C VAL A 72 8.05 11.38 7.70
N GLY A 73 7.56 11.67 8.90
CA GLY A 73 7.54 10.76 10.03
C GLY A 73 6.32 9.85 9.95
N VAL A 74 6.57 8.55 9.76
CA VAL A 74 5.58 7.50 9.62
C VAL A 74 5.64 6.59 10.85
N VAL A 75 4.52 6.34 11.51
CA VAL A 75 4.44 5.48 12.70
C VAL A 75 3.87 4.12 12.34
N LEU A 76 4.65 3.08 12.63
CA LEU A 76 4.37 1.67 12.36
C LEU A 76 3.25 1.10 13.23
#